data_AF-A0A822HCC8-F1
#
_entry.id   AF-A0A822HCC8-F1
#
_cell.length_a   1.000
_cell.length_b   1.000
_cell.length_c   1.000
_cell.angle_alpha   90.00
_cell.angle_beta   90.00
_cell.angle_gamma   90.00
#
_symmetry.space_group_name_H-M   'P 1'
#
loop_
_entity.id
_entity.type
_entity.pdbx_description
1 polymer ?
#
loop_
_entity_poly.entity_id
_entity_poly.type
_entity_poly.pdbx_seq_one_letter_code
_entity_poly.pdbx_strand_id
1 'polypeptide(L)'
;LSMLRPELIVPPLVELLFSSIDSMTEPHRFTSIITCLAVMARQIVRQTPDFSQGQTYVIPLLMAVLPGIDSNDFQKTAVTFQFLNAILLLVTCVDCSSAVHTRNDLTEVRKKKES
;
A
#
# COMPACT_ATOMS: atom_id res chain seq x y z
N LEU A 1 0.44 3.62 -17.33
CA LEU A 1 -0.18 2.31 -17.58
C LEU A 1 -1.17 1.89 -16.50
N SER A 2 -0.84 2.05 -15.20
CA SER A 2 -1.77 1.71 -14.10
C SER A 2 -3.07 2.52 -14.06
N MET A 3 -3.12 3.68 -14.71
CA MET A 3 -4.37 4.46 -14.86
C MET A 3 -5.41 3.78 -15.75
N LEU A 4 -5.00 2.84 -16.62
CA LEU A 4 -5.90 2.14 -17.53
C LEU A 4 -6.35 0.81 -16.93
N ARG A 5 -5.40 -0.02 -16.47
CA ARG A 5 -5.65 -1.36 -15.89
C ARG A 5 -4.77 -1.60 -14.66
N PRO A 6 -5.16 -1.07 -13.49
CA PRO A 6 -4.37 -1.22 -12.27
C PRO A 6 -4.29 -2.69 -11.81
N GLU A 7 -5.29 -3.53 -12.12
CA GLU A 7 -5.30 -4.94 -11.69
C GLU A 7 -4.17 -5.79 -12.28
N LEU A 8 -3.55 -5.36 -13.39
CA LEU A 8 -2.44 -6.08 -14.01
C LEU A 8 -1.05 -5.62 -13.55
N ILE A 9 -0.97 -4.46 -12.90
CA ILE A 9 0.32 -3.79 -12.63
C ILE A 9 0.59 -3.71 -11.13
N VAL A 10 -0.45 -3.40 -10.34
CA VAL A 10 -0.30 -3.23 -8.90
C VAL A 10 0.04 -4.56 -8.21
N PRO A 11 -0.68 -5.68 -8.43
CA PRO A 11 -0.38 -6.93 -7.70
C PRO A 11 1.04 -7.46 -7.92
N PRO A 12 1.57 -7.55 -9.15
CA PRO A 12 2.95 -8.00 -9.36
C PRO A 12 4.00 -7.11 -8.70
N LEU A 13 3.77 -5.79 -8.67
CA LEU A 13 4.70 -4.86 -7.99
C LEU A 13 4.64 -4.98 -6.47
N VAL A 14 3.46 -5.28 -5.92
CA VAL A 14 3.31 -5.56 -4.49
C VAL A 14 4.04 -6.86 -4.12
N GLU A 15 3.85 -7.94 -4.88
CA GLU A 15 4.58 -9.21 -4.67
C GLU A 15 6.09 -9.00 -4.77
N LEU A 16 6.55 -8.22 -5.75
CA LEU A 16 7.95 -7.88 -5.93
C LEU A 16 8.51 -7.09 -4.74
N LEU A 17 7.72 -6.18 -4.16
CA LEU A 17 8.12 -5.45 -2.96
C LEU A 17 8.34 -6.40 -1.79
N PHE A 18 7.38 -7.28 -1.50
CA PHE A 18 7.48 -8.24 -0.40
C PHE A 18 8.69 -9.17 -0.59
N SER A 19 8.89 -9.69 -1.80
CA SER A 19 10.09 -10.47 -2.13
C SER A 19 11.39 -9.68 -1.96
N SER A 20 11.40 -8.39 -2.30
CA SER A 20 12.58 -7.52 -2.15
C SER A 20 12.90 -7.18 -0.70
N ILE A 21 11.90 -7.17 0.19
CA ILE A 21 12.11 -6.95 1.64
C ILE A 21 12.76 -8.18 2.26
N ASP A 22 12.33 -9.38 1.84
CA ASP A 22 12.90 -10.64 2.31
C ASP A 22 14.30 -10.90 1.75
N SER A 23 14.55 -10.55 0.48
CA SER A 23 15.87 -10.65 -0.13
C SER A 23 16.73 -9.42 0.24
N MET A 24 17.48 -9.50 1.35
CA MET A 24 18.38 -8.42 1.83
C MET A 24 19.55 -8.06 0.88
N THR A 25 19.56 -8.54 -0.36
CA THR A 25 20.75 -8.52 -1.23
C THR A 25 20.83 -7.34 -2.20
N GLU A 26 19.75 -6.56 -2.42
CA GLU A 26 19.75 -5.47 -3.42
C GLU A 26 19.02 -4.21 -2.96
N PRO A 27 19.71 -3.23 -2.33
CA PRO A 27 19.09 -2.02 -1.76
C PRO A 27 18.39 -1.13 -2.79
N HIS A 28 18.77 -1.22 -4.07
CA HIS A 28 18.25 -0.41 -5.17
C HIS A 28 16.92 -0.95 -5.71
N ARG A 29 16.61 -2.23 -5.47
CA ARG A 29 15.29 -2.80 -5.83
C ARG A 29 14.19 -2.22 -4.94
N PHE A 30 14.43 -2.16 -3.63
CA PHE A 30 13.48 -1.59 -2.68
C PHE A 30 13.10 -0.15 -3.05
N THR A 31 14.09 0.72 -3.23
CA THR A 31 13.83 2.13 -3.55
C THR A 31 13.08 2.31 -4.86
N SER A 32 13.47 1.59 -5.93
CA SER A 32 12.80 1.65 -7.23
C SER A 32 11.32 1.22 -7.16
N ILE A 33 11.04 0.13 -6.45
CA ILE A 33 9.67 -0.40 -6.32
C ILE A 33 8.82 0.56 -5.50
N ILE A 34 9.33 1.08 -4.39
CA ILE A 34 8.61 2.04 -3.53
C ILE A 34 8.28 3.33 -4.29
N THR A 35 9.24 3.88 -5.05
CA THR A 35 8.98 5.05 -5.89
C THR A 35 7.87 4.77 -6.91
N CYS A 36 7.87 3.58 -7.51
CA CYS A 36 6.83 3.17 -8.46
C CYS A 36 5.44 3.10 -7.76
N LEU A 37 5.36 2.47 -6.60
CA LEU A 37 4.15 2.37 -5.80
C LEU A 37 3.64 3.72 -5.32
N ALA A 38 4.54 4.67 -5.00
CA ALA A 38 4.17 6.03 -4.59
C ALA A 38 3.43 6.77 -5.70
N VAL A 39 3.90 6.66 -6.95
CA VAL A 39 3.22 7.24 -8.12
C VAL A 39 1.84 6.61 -8.35
N MET A 40 1.66 5.35 -7.95
CA MET A 40 0.41 4.60 -8.09
C MET A 40 -0.50 4.68 -6.86
N ALA A 41 -0.17 5.47 -5.84
CA ALA A 41 -0.91 5.56 -4.58
C ALA A 41 -2.43 5.75 -4.79
N ARG A 42 -2.84 6.60 -5.74
CA ARG A 42 -4.27 6.78 -6.09
C ARG A 42 -4.95 5.51 -6.60
N GLN A 43 -4.25 4.69 -7.39
CA GLN A 43 -4.82 3.45 -7.93
C GLN A 43 -4.91 2.36 -6.85
N ILE A 44 -4.00 2.38 -5.88
CA ILE A 44 -4.04 1.48 -4.72
C ILE A 44 -5.21 1.87 -3.80
N VAL A 45 -5.41 3.16 -3.54
CA VAL A 45 -6.42 3.63 -2.58
C VAL A 45 -7.83 3.70 -3.16
N ARG A 46 -7.99 3.95 -4.46
CA ARG A 46 -9.31 4.08 -5.10
C ARG A 46 -9.92 2.71 -5.35
N GLN A 47 -11.13 2.48 -4.83
CA GLN A 47 -11.95 1.36 -5.27
C GLN A 47 -12.52 1.63 -6.66
N THR A 48 -12.21 0.74 -7.60
CA THR A 48 -12.83 0.72 -8.93
C THR A 48 -13.48 -0.66 -9.15
N PRO A 49 -14.48 -0.78 -10.04
CA PRO A 49 -15.09 -2.07 -10.35
C PRO A 49 -14.08 -3.12 -10.81
N ASP A 50 -13.12 -2.68 -11.63
CA ASP A 50 -12.08 -3.54 -12.23
C ASP A 50 -10.96 -3.89 -11.22
N PHE A 51 -10.77 -3.06 -10.19
CA PHE A 51 -9.78 -3.28 -9.15
C PHE A 51 -10.33 -2.96 -7.75
N SER A 52 -11.19 -3.85 -7.25
CA SER A 52 -11.84 -3.73 -5.94
C SER A 52 -10.93 -4.07 -4.77
N GLN A 53 -9.87 -4.84 -5.01
CA GLN A 53 -8.92 -5.30 -4.00
C GLN A 53 -7.83 -4.28 -3.66
N GLY A 54 -7.65 -3.19 -4.42
CA GLY A 54 -6.56 -2.23 -4.20
C GLY A 54 -6.40 -1.77 -2.75
N GLN A 55 -7.53 -1.46 -2.09
CA GLN A 55 -7.54 -1.01 -0.70
C GLN A 55 -7.09 -2.08 0.31
N THR A 56 -7.09 -3.37 -0.03
CA THR A 56 -6.60 -4.43 0.89
C THR A 56 -5.08 -4.36 1.04
N TYR A 57 -4.37 -3.80 0.06
CA TYR A 57 -2.92 -3.65 0.12
C TYR A 57 -2.44 -2.48 0.99
N VAL A 58 -3.31 -1.51 1.30
CA VAL A 58 -2.91 -0.27 2.00
C VAL A 58 -2.22 -0.55 3.33
N ILE A 59 -2.89 -1.26 4.25
CA ILE A 59 -2.32 -1.56 5.58
C ILE A 59 -1.07 -2.44 5.48
N PRO A 60 -1.08 -3.57 4.74
CA PRO A 60 0.12 -4.39 4.56
C PRO A 60 1.31 -3.61 3.98
N LEU A 61 1.09 -2.75 2.99
CA LEU A 61 2.14 -1.93 2.41
C LEU A 61 2.67 -0.91 3.42
N LEU A 62 1.79 -0.18 4.14
CA LEU A 62 2.23 0.77 5.16
C LEU A 62 3.12 0.11 6.23
N MET A 63 2.79 -1.11 6.64
CA MET A 63 3.60 -1.87 7.61
C MET A 63 4.91 -2.39 7.00
N ALA A 64 4.85 -2.92 5.77
CA ALA A 64 5.99 -3.51 5.08
C ALA A 64 7.12 -2.51 4.81
N VAL A 65 6.79 -1.23 4.62
CA VAL A 65 7.79 -0.20 4.29
C VAL A 65 8.47 0.42 5.50
N LEU A 66 7.97 0.20 6.73
CA LEU A 66 8.54 0.80 7.95
C LEU A 66 10.04 0.49 8.15
N PRO A 67 10.56 -0.72 7.88
CA PRO A 67 12.00 -1.01 7.93
C PRO A 67 12.83 -0.24 6.88
N GLY A 68 12.19 0.45 5.96
CA GLY A 68 12.82 1.40 5.03
C GLY A 68 13.23 2.72 5.69
N ILE A 69 12.71 3.04 6.87
CA ILE A 69 13.15 4.17 7.69
C ILE A 69 14.44 3.73 8.40
N ASP A 70 15.57 4.12 7.83
CA ASP A 70 16.90 3.72 8.26
C ASP A 70 17.77 4.97 8.48
N SER A 71 18.22 5.18 9.72
CA SER A 71 19.09 6.29 10.10
C SER A 71 20.40 6.33 9.32
N ASN A 72 20.84 5.19 8.79
CA ASN A 72 22.10 5.05 8.06
C ASN A 72 21.93 5.26 6.54
N ASP A 73 20.69 5.18 6.03
CA ASP A 73 20.39 5.32 4.61
C ASP A 73 19.33 6.40 4.40
N PHE A 74 19.81 7.63 4.20
CA PHE A 74 18.96 8.78 3.94
C PHE A 74 18.08 8.61 2.70
N GLN A 75 18.61 7.98 1.64
CA GLN A 75 17.88 7.82 0.39
C GLN A 75 16.71 6.85 0.57
N LYS A 76 16.94 5.70 1.24
CA LYS A 76 15.91 4.73 1.57
C LYS A 76 14.84 5.34 2.48
N THR A 77 15.25 6.11 3.48
CA THR A 77 14.35 6.84 4.37
C THR A 77 13.49 7.87 3.62
N ALA A 78 14.10 8.69 2.76
CA ALA A 78 13.40 9.71 1.98
C ALA A 78 12.34 9.11 1.05
N VAL A 79 12.69 8.03 0.32
CA VAL A 79 11.77 7.32 -0.57
C VAL A 79 10.63 6.66 0.21
N THR A 80 10.93 6.09 1.38
CA THR A 80 9.92 5.51 2.28
C THR A 80 8.93 6.58 2.75
N PHE A 81 9.40 7.74 3.20
CA PHE A 81 8.54 8.85 3.60
C PHE A 81 7.70 9.40 2.44
N GLN A 82 8.27 9.48 1.23
CA GLN A 82 7.52 9.90 0.05
C GLN A 82 6.32 8.97 -0.22
N PHE A 83 6.52 7.66 -0.11
CA PHE A 83 5.45 6.67 -0.28
C PHE A 83 4.40 6.77 0.84
N LEU A 84 4.84 6.82 2.11
CA LEU A 84 3.96 6.99 3.25
C LEU A 84 3.09 8.24 3.08
N ASN A 85 3.68 9.38 2.76
CA ASN A 85 2.97 10.63 2.51
C ASN A 85 1.96 10.50 1.35
N ALA A 86 2.34 9.85 0.24
CA ALA A 86 1.45 9.66 -0.91
C ALA A 86 0.19 8.85 -0.57
N ILE A 87 0.30 7.82 0.29
CA ILE A 87 -0.84 7.03 0.74
C ILE A 87 -1.64 7.76 1.82
N LEU A 88 -0.98 8.33 2.83
CA LEU A 88 -1.63 8.98 3.97
C LEU A 88 -2.41 10.24 3.58
N LEU A 89 -2.02 10.93 2.50
CA LEU A 89 -2.82 12.03 1.95
C LEU A 89 -4.12 11.59 1.26
N LEU A 90 -4.25 10.30 0.94
CA LEU A 90 -5.40 9.75 0.22
C LEU A 90 -6.32 8.91 1.12
N VAL A 91 -5.86 8.54 2.32
CA VAL A 91 -6.56 7.67 3.25
C VAL A 91 -6.87 8.43 4.54
N THR A 92 -8.10 8.29 5.04
CA THR A 92 -8.44 8.81 6.37
C THR A 92 -8.04 7.80 7.43
N CYS A 93 -7.06 8.15 8.27
CA CYS A 93 -6.60 7.30 9.37
C CYS A 93 -7.53 7.44 10.58
N VAL A 94 -8.63 6.68 10.59
CA VAL A 94 -9.57 6.59 11.71
C VAL A 94 -9.69 5.12 12.10
N ASP A 95 -9.75 4.84 13.40
CA ASP A 95 -10.06 3.52 13.90
C ASP A 95 -11.55 3.19 13.62
N CYS A 96 -11.78 2.29 12.67
CA CYS A 96 -13.10 1.81 12.29
C CYS A 96 -13.35 0.36 12.73
N SER A 97 -12.49 -0.23 13.58
CA SER A 97 -12.63 -1.63 14.03
C SER A 97 -13.99 -1.94 14.69
N SER A 98 -14.58 -0.95 15.36
CA SER A 98 -15.91 -1.09 15.99
C SER A 98 -17.09 -1.03 15.01
N ALA A 99 -16.86 -0.62 13.75
CA ALA A 99 -17.94 -0.35 12.79
C ALA A 99 -18.79 -1.59 12.47
N VAL A 100 -18.20 -2.80 12.48
CA VAL A 100 -18.94 -4.08 12.29
C VAL A 100 -20.08 -4.25 13.30
N HIS A 101 -19.91 -3.74 14.51
CA HIS A 101 -20.88 -3.87 15.59
C HIS A 101 -21.95 -2.76 15.55
N THR A 102 -21.68 -1.65 14.87
CA THR A 102 -22.53 -0.44 14.88
C THR A 102 -23.25 -0.20 13.55
N ARG A 103 -22.77 -0.76 12.43
CA ARG A 103 -23.27 -0.49 11.08
C ARG A 103 -23.77 -1.75 10.37
N ASN A 104 -25.03 -1.71 9.94
CA ASN A 104 -25.67 -2.80 9.19
C ASN A 104 -25.52 -2.68 7.66
N ASP A 105 -24.92 -1.59 7.17
CA ASP A 105 -24.79 -1.24 5.74
C ASP A 105 -23.40 -1.52 5.16
N LEU A 106 -22.56 -2.29 5.87
CA LEU A 106 -21.22 -2.64 5.41
C LEU A 106 -21.27 -3.69 4.29
N THR A 107 -20.51 -3.46 3.22
CA THR A 107 -20.28 -4.46 2.18
C THR A 107 -19.47 -5.65 2.73
N GLU A 108 -19.66 -6.84 2.15
CA GLU A 108 -19.00 -8.09 2.60
C GLU A 108 -17.47 -8.00 2.65
N VAL A 109 -16.86 -7.23 1.75
CA VAL A 109 -15.41 -6.96 1.74
C VAL A 109 -14.97 -6.14 2.96
N ARG A 110 -15.84 -5.25 3.47
CA ARG A 110 -15.54 -4.41 4.64
C ARG A 110 -15.70 -5.20 5.95
N LYS A 111 -16.74 -6.04 6.06
CA LYS A 111 -16.92 -6.92 7.23
C LYS A 111 -15.72 -7.83 7.47
N LYS A 112 -15.17 -8.44 6.41
CA LYS A 112 -13.97 -9.30 6.50
C LYS A 112 -12.67 -8.57 6.88
N LYS A 113 -12.61 -7.23 6.75
CA LYS A 113 -11.43 -6.45 7.17
C LYS A 113 -11.43 -6.07 8.64
N GLU A 114 -12.61 -6.07 9.27
CA GLU A 114 -12.84 -5.52 10.60
C GLU A 114 -13.25 -6.61 11.63
N SER A 115 -13.48 -7.85 11.20
CA SER A 115 -13.58 -9.05 12.06
C SER A 115 -12.23 -9.72 12.23
#